data_AF-A0AAV8WI76-F1
#
_entry.id   AF-A0AAV8WI76-F1
#
_cell.length_a   1.000
_cell.length_b   1.000
_cell.length_c   1.000
_cell.angle_alpha   90.00
_cell.angle_beta   90.00
_cell.angle_gamma   90.00
#
_symmetry.space_group_name_H-M   'P 1'
#
loop_
_entity.id
_entity.type
_entity.pdbx_description
1 polymer ?
#
loop_
_entity_poly.entity_id
_entity_poly.type
_entity_poly.pdbx_seq_one_letter_code
_entity_poly.pdbx_strand_id
1 'polypeptide(L)'
;MDLLNVTGQPFSDVTVEDYQFHTYQPYIPGNLNYNDEIRIPIQDLDAYTPPCNSYLYIEGKLTKSDGSKATKLEFVNNGIAFICREIRYELNGIVVDSVRNY
;
A
#
# COMPACT_ATOMS: atom_id res chain seq x y z
N MET A 1 -3.03 5.41 -44.19
CA MET A 1 -2.76 6.80 -43.78
C MET A 1 -3.73 7.08 -42.68
N ASP A 2 -3.28 7.02 -41.43
CA ASP A 2 -4.15 7.19 -40.26
C ASP A 2 -4.37 8.69 -40.00
N LEU A 3 -5.64 9.08 -39.90
CA LEU A 3 -6.04 10.47 -39.70
C LEU A 3 -6.01 10.80 -38.20
N LEU A 4 -5.22 11.80 -37.80
CA LEU A 4 -5.16 12.24 -36.40
C LEU A 4 -6.48 12.91 -35.98
N ASN A 5 -7.23 12.28 -35.07
CA ASN A 5 -8.44 12.87 -34.49
C ASN A 5 -8.12 13.63 -33.19
N VAL A 6 -7.93 14.94 -33.30
CA VAL A 6 -7.65 15.85 -32.16
C VAL A 6 -8.83 16.08 -31.22
N THR A 7 -10.03 15.60 -31.57
CA THR A 7 -11.27 15.71 -30.75
C THR A 7 -11.69 14.40 -30.10
N GLY A 8 -11.01 13.30 -30.41
CA GLY A 8 -11.28 12.00 -29.79
C GLY A 8 -10.88 12.00 -28.32
N GLN A 9 -11.54 11.17 -27.50
CA GLN A 9 -11.04 10.88 -26.16
C GLN A 9 -9.64 10.28 -26.26
N PRO A 10 -8.69 10.70 -25.40
CA PRO A 10 -7.36 10.12 -25.38
C PRO A 10 -7.47 8.62 -25.06
N PHE A 11 -6.84 7.79 -25.88
CA PHE A 11 -6.63 6.38 -25.55
C PHE A 11 -5.55 6.31 -24.46
N SER A 12 -5.90 5.78 -23.30
CA SER A 12 -4.94 5.49 -22.24
C SER A 12 -4.76 3.98 -22.18
N ASP A 13 -3.56 3.51 -22.53
CA ASP A 13 -3.15 2.17 -22.16
C ASP A 13 -2.89 2.15 -20.64
N VAL A 14 -3.42 1.16 -19.95
CA VAL A 14 -3.26 0.94 -18.49
C VAL A 14 -2.64 -0.42 -18.21
N THR A 15 -2.07 -1.06 -19.23
CA THR A 15 -1.32 -2.30 -19.05
C THR A 15 -0.07 -2.03 -18.21
N VAL A 16 0.21 -2.95 -17.28
CA VAL A 16 1.40 -2.84 -16.43
C VAL A 16 2.60 -3.32 -17.22
N GLU A 17 3.55 -2.41 -17.48
CA GLU A 17 4.76 -2.71 -18.23
C GLU A 17 5.90 -3.25 -17.34
N ASP A 18 6.01 -2.77 -16.09
CA ASP A 18 7.07 -3.14 -15.15
C ASP A 18 6.65 -2.97 -13.68
N TYR A 19 7.34 -3.66 -12.78
CA TYR A 19 7.20 -3.51 -11.33
C TYR A 19 8.55 -3.28 -10.65
N GLN A 20 8.64 -2.22 -9.86
CA GLN A 20 9.79 -1.94 -9.01
C GLN A 20 9.43 -2.08 -7.53
N PHE A 21 10.22 -2.85 -6.79
CA PHE A 21 10.05 -3.02 -5.35
C PHE A 21 11.06 -2.18 -4.59
N HIS A 22 10.57 -1.40 -3.63
CA HIS A 22 11.39 -0.61 -2.72
C HIS A 22 11.15 -1.05 -1.28
N THR A 23 12.23 -1.27 -0.54
CA THR A 23 12.14 -1.63 0.88
C THR A 23 12.40 -0.39 1.73
N TYR A 24 11.45 -0.06 2.59
CA TYR A 24 11.56 1.04 3.55
C TYR A 24 11.46 0.49 4.96
N GLN A 25 12.27 1.03 5.87
CA GLN A 25 12.18 0.70 7.28
C GLN A 25 11.17 1.63 7.96
N PRO A 26 10.30 1.10 8.84
CA PRO A 26 9.39 1.94 9.61
C PRO A 26 10.19 2.86 10.54
N TYR A 27 9.64 4.04 10.81
CA TYR A 27 10.28 5.06 11.64
C TYR A 27 10.56 4.58 13.07
N ILE A 28 9.67 3.76 13.63
CA ILE A 28 9.86 3.12 14.94
C ILE A 28 10.34 1.69 14.68
N PRO A 29 11.63 1.38 14.89
CA PRO A 29 12.12 0.01 14.78
C PRO A 29 11.66 -0.81 15.99
N GLY A 30 11.00 -1.94 15.77
CA GLY A 30 10.66 -2.87 16.85
C GLY A 30 9.34 -3.63 16.66
N ASN A 31 8.91 -4.31 17.74
CA ASN A 31 7.63 -5.01 17.77
C ASN A 31 6.49 -4.00 17.82
N LEU A 32 5.60 -4.07 16.84
CA LEU A 32 4.34 -3.32 16.80
C LEU A 32 3.28 -4.08 17.59
N ASN A 33 2.49 -3.36 18.39
CA ASN A 33 1.35 -3.86 19.13
C ASN A 33 0.05 -3.30 18.56
N TYR A 34 -1.08 -3.67 19.18
CA TYR A 34 -2.40 -3.18 18.81
C TYR A 34 -2.48 -1.64 18.97
N ASN A 35 -2.96 -0.98 17.91
CA ASN A 35 -3.11 0.48 17.80
C ASN A 35 -1.81 1.29 17.68
N ASP A 36 -0.67 0.63 17.45
CA ASP A 36 0.56 1.35 17.13
C ASP A 36 0.50 1.92 15.72
N GLU A 37 1.08 3.12 15.55
CA GLU A 37 1.20 3.77 14.24
C GLU A 37 2.47 3.29 13.52
N ILE A 38 2.29 2.81 12.29
CA ILE A 38 3.41 2.50 11.40
C ILE A 38 3.63 3.70 10.48
N ARG A 39 4.79 4.34 10.57
CA ARG A 39 5.21 5.40 9.65
C ARG A 39 6.30 4.90 8.74
N ILE A 40 6.08 4.95 7.42
CA ILE A 40 7.04 4.55 6.41
C ILE A 40 7.56 5.82 5.71
N PRO A 41 8.71 6.38 6.15
CA PRO A 41 9.27 7.56 5.51
C PRO A 41 9.93 7.19 4.18
N ILE A 42 9.55 7.89 3.10
CA ILE A 42 10.23 7.84 1.81
C ILE A 42 11.12 9.08 1.74
N GLN A 43 12.44 8.90 1.89
CA GLN A 43 13.39 10.02 2.06
C GLN A 43 14.08 10.45 0.75
N ASP A 44 14.17 9.56 -0.25
CA ASP A 44 14.86 9.86 -1.50
C ASP A 44 13.92 10.46 -2.55
N LEU A 45 14.24 11.71 -2.95
CA LEU A 45 13.39 12.68 -3.64
C LEU A 45 13.24 12.48 -5.16
N ASP A 46 13.92 11.49 -5.74
CA ASP A 46 13.96 11.29 -7.20
C ASP A 46 12.81 10.41 -7.72
N ALA A 47 12.00 9.82 -6.83
CA ALA A 47 10.85 9.01 -7.18
C ALA A 47 9.62 9.43 -6.38
N TYR A 48 8.72 10.18 -7.03
CA TYR A 48 7.35 10.35 -6.53
C TYR A 48 6.52 9.15 -6.99
N THR A 49 6.20 8.25 -6.07
CA THR A 49 5.31 7.13 -6.39
C THR A 49 3.85 7.56 -6.13
N PRO A 50 3.03 7.82 -7.16
CA PRO A 50 1.64 8.18 -6.94
C PRO A 50 0.91 6.99 -6.29
N PRO A 51 0.13 7.23 -5.20
CA PRO A 51 -0.57 6.15 -4.49
C PRO A 51 -1.48 5.31 -5.40
N CYS A 52 -2.08 5.92 -6.41
CA CYS A 52 -2.97 5.23 -7.36
C CYS A 52 -2.27 4.21 -8.26
N ASN A 53 -0.95 4.34 -8.47
CA ASN A 53 -0.15 3.40 -9.27
C ASN A 53 0.85 2.62 -8.41
N SER A 54 0.60 2.52 -7.10
CA SER A 54 1.44 1.77 -6.18
C SER A 54 0.62 0.91 -5.22
N TYR A 55 1.29 -0.03 -4.58
CA TYR A 55 0.69 -0.92 -3.59
C TYR A 55 1.65 -1.18 -2.44
N LEU A 56 1.10 -1.53 -1.28
CA LEU A 56 1.88 -2.02 -0.16
C LEU A 56 1.96 -3.55 -0.25
N TYR A 57 3.18 -4.09 -0.29
CA TYR A 57 3.41 -5.52 -0.18
C TYR A 57 3.53 -5.92 1.29
N ILE A 58 2.65 -6.81 1.76
CA ILE A 58 2.61 -7.26 3.16
C ILE A 58 2.90 -8.76 3.20
N GLU A 59 3.96 -9.14 3.91
CA GLU A 59 4.32 -10.53 4.19
C GLU A 59 4.29 -10.78 5.71
N GLY A 60 3.85 -11.96 6.13
CA GLY A 60 3.81 -12.33 7.54
C GLY A 60 3.49 -13.80 7.80
N LYS A 61 3.57 -14.20 9.07
CA LYS A 61 3.21 -15.55 9.53
C LYS A 61 1.91 -15.51 10.31
N LEU A 62 0.95 -16.32 9.92
CA LEU A 62 -0.29 -16.51 10.67
C LEU A 62 -0.10 -17.58 11.76
N THR A 63 -0.26 -17.19 13.02
CA THR A 63 -0.11 -18.06 14.19
C THR A 63 -1.36 -18.02 15.06
N LYS A 64 -1.59 -19.08 15.83
CA LYS A 64 -2.61 -19.12 16.88
C LYS A 64 -2.10 -18.39 18.13
N SER A 65 -2.98 -18.19 19.12
CA SER A 65 -2.64 -17.59 20.42
C SER A 65 -1.53 -18.34 21.18
N ASP A 66 -1.34 -19.63 20.91
CA ASP A 66 -0.28 -20.48 21.46
C ASP A 66 1.03 -20.45 20.64
N GLY A 67 1.11 -19.66 19.57
CA GLY A 67 2.26 -19.56 18.68
C GLY A 67 2.39 -20.69 17.66
N SER A 68 1.48 -21.68 17.66
CA SER A 68 1.47 -22.75 16.67
C SER A 68 0.99 -22.25 15.31
N LYS A 69 1.40 -22.93 14.23
CA LYS A 69 0.97 -22.58 12.87
C LYS A 69 -0.54 -22.72 12.71
N ALA A 70 -1.15 -21.71 12.11
CA ALA A 70 -2.55 -21.76 11.71
C ALA A 70 -2.71 -22.69 10.49
N THR A 71 -3.26 -23.89 10.68
CA THR A 71 -3.46 -24.89 9.61
C THR A 71 -4.80 -24.75 8.88
N LYS A 72 -5.78 -24.09 9.48
CA LYS A 72 -7.15 -23.98 8.95
C LYS A 72 -7.77 -22.64 9.35
N LEU A 73 -7.25 -21.57 8.78
CA LEU A 73 -7.77 -20.21 8.92
C LEU A 73 -7.87 -19.60 7.53
N GLU A 74 -9.08 -19.18 7.19
CA GLU A 74 -9.35 -18.41 5.97
C GLU A 74 -9.52 -16.96 6.39
N PHE A 75 -8.85 -16.04 5.69
CA PHE A 75 -9.16 -14.63 5.84
C PHE A 75 -10.56 -14.40 5.29
N VAL A 76 -11.52 -14.16 6.18
CA VAL A 76 -12.83 -13.66 5.78
C VAL A 76 -12.74 -12.16 5.52
N ASN A 77 -13.41 -11.68 4.47
CA ASN A 77 -13.60 -10.26 4.21
C ASN A 77 -12.30 -9.43 4.20
N ASN A 78 -11.34 -9.73 3.32
CA ASN A 78 -10.10 -8.94 3.16
C ASN A 78 -9.38 -8.61 4.49
N GLY A 79 -9.15 -9.62 5.34
CA GLY A 79 -8.67 -9.43 6.72
C GLY A 79 -7.38 -8.61 6.85
N ILE A 80 -6.51 -8.60 5.83
CA ILE A 80 -5.31 -7.76 5.81
C ILE A 80 -5.66 -6.27 5.71
N ALA A 81 -6.68 -5.87 4.94
CA ALA A 81 -7.11 -4.48 4.89
C ALA A 81 -7.72 -3.98 6.21
N PHE A 82 -8.20 -4.89 7.06
CA PHE A 82 -8.77 -4.56 8.38
C PHE A 82 -7.72 -4.46 9.49
N ILE A 83 -6.45 -4.78 9.24
CA ILE A 83 -5.39 -4.58 10.25
C ILE A 83 -5.15 -3.09 10.52
N CYS A 84 -5.38 -2.25 9.52
CA CYS A 84 -5.21 -0.81 9.60
C CYS A 84 -6.56 -0.14 9.88
N ARG A 85 -6.64 0.60 10.98
CA ARG A 85 -7.79 1.48 11.25
C ARG A 85 -7.87 2.62 10.24
N GLU A 86 -6.71 3.14 9.85
CA GLU A 86 -6.57 4.26 8.94
C GLU A 86 -5.22 4.16 8.21
N ILE A 87 -5.19 4.49 6.93
CA ILE A 87 -3.97 4.65 6.15
C ILE A 87 -3.98 6.06 5.58
N ARG A 88 -2.89 6.80 5.75
CA ARG A 88 -2.72 8.18 5.28
C ARG A 88 -1.48 8.28 4.41
N TYR A 89 -1.61 8.95 3.28
CA TYR A 89 -0.48 9.34 2.44
C TYR A 89 -0.19 10.83 2.68
N GLU A 90 1.00 11.11 3.19
CA GLU A 90 1.42 12.45 3.57
C GLU A 90 2.60 12.90 2.71
N LEU A 91 2.51 14.11 2.15
CA LEU A 91 3.63 14.78 1.49
C LEU A 91 4.04 15.99 2.33
N ASN A 92 5.29 15.98 2.83
CA ASN A 92 5.81 17.04 3.71
C ASN A 92 4.89 17.38 4.89
N GLY A 93 4.24 16.37 5.48
CA GLY A 93 3.31 16.53 6.60
C GLY A 93 1.90 16.99 6.23
N ILE A 94 1.59 17.15 4.94
CA ILE A 94 0.24 17.44 4.44
C ILE A 94 -0.39 16.13 3.98
N VAL A 95 -1.57 15.80 4.51
CA VAL A 95 -2.36 14.64 4.06
C VAL A 95 -2.88 14.90 2.65
N VAL A 96 -2.43 14.09 1.70
CA VAL A 96 -2.86 14.12 0.30
C VAL A 96 -4.05 13.21 0.08
N ASP A 97 -4.02 12.03 0.71
CA ASP A 97 -5.10 11.06 0.67
C ASP A 97 -5.17 10.27 1.98
N SER A 98 -6.37 9.78 2.32
CA SER A 98 -6.60 8.98 3.51
C SER A 98 -7.79 8.05 3.33
N VAL A 99 -7.64 6.80 3.76
CA VAL A 99 -8.75 5.84 3.85
C VAL A 99 -8.90 5.39 5.30
N ARG A 100 -10.15 5.39 5.78
CA ARG A 100 -10.50 4.95 7.13
C ARG A 100 -11.53 3.83 7.04
N ASN A 101 -11.23 2.71 7.69
CA ASN A 101 -12.20 1.64 7.85
C ASN A 101 -13.10 2.00 9.04
N TYR A 102 -14.43 1.96 8.82
CA TYR A 102 -15.46 2.19 9.83
C TYR A 102 -16.00 0.86 10.36
#